data_AF-A0A8H4QJX7-F1
#
_entry.id   AF-A0A8H4QJX7-F1
#
_cell.length_a   1.000
_cell.length_b   1.000
_cell.length_c   1.000
_cell.angle_alpha   90.00
_cell.angle_beta   90.00
_cell.angle_gamma   90.00
#
_symmetry.space_group_name_H-M   'P 1'
#
loop_
_entity.id
_entity.type
_entity.pdbx_description
1 polymer ?
#
loop_
_entity_poly.entity_id
_entity_poly.type
_entity_poly.pdbx_seq_one_letter_code
_entity_poly.pdbx_strand_id
1 'polypeptide(L)'
;MLPLTRTSLDKKSIVIHCAPPKTAFQDLPNELVLVVFSFLELKSYIISHGVCMKWQQLLPFADIHPIRRRMFKLFHHMLQHPGFLDTRPWPLQTIQPFDRKAYIEALLSQYPAVPEEFELWILEWPARMVIFSIWPGSPFIDYRERTRDQVDGINWLAYLPEGSPSLLTLVHRNPVHDHHPMPALLIWTDEAKILWLIFDTNEPELFGSVQLTSWISDEAAIECRFPKPEDEWDICSMLFRNWLEFLESFWDRNIARVASLSSKSSPKYLEHRPMVHPVPYEFGTWTPHFRPSPPWVSRSEPQVQKDMQNFSYPDY
;
A
#
# COMPACT_ATOMS: atom_id res chain seq x y z
N MET A 1 55.19 -4.35 -4.49
CA MET A 1 54.24 -5.48 -4.46
C MET A 1 54.81 -6.54 -3.52
N LEU A 2 54.21 -6.71 -2.34
CA LEU A 2 54.62 -7.70 -1.34
C LEU A 2 53.79 -8.98 -1.52
N PRO A 3 54.37 -10.19 -1.34
CA PRO A 3 53.63 -11.44 -1.41
C PRO A 3 52.92 -11.71 -0.08
N LEU A 4 51.61 -11.98 -0.16
CA LEU A 4 50.82 -12.47 0.97
C LEU A 4 51.02 -13.99 1.11
N THR A 5 51.75 -14.41 2.15
CA THR A 5 51.86 -15.80 2.58
C THR A 5 50.57 -16.24 3.28
N ARG A 6 49.96 -17.30 2.74
CA ARG A 6 48.73 -17.93 3.23
C ARG A 6 49.09 -18.89 4.37
N THR A 7 48.83 -18.52 5.62
CA THR A 7 48.97 -19.42 6.78
C THR A 7 47.74 -20.33 6.90
N SER A 8 47.98 -21.64 6.87
CA SER A 8 47.02 -22.71 7.11
C SER A 8 46.43 -22.62 8.52
N LEU A 9 45.10 -22.49 8.62
CA LEU A 9 44.35 -22.55 9.88
C LEU A 9 43.86 -23.98 10.10
N ASP A 10 44.38 -24.61 11.17
CA ASP A 10 43.97 -25.92 11.66
C ASP A 10 42.48 -25.92 12.05
N LYS A 11 41.69 -26.77 11.37
CA LYS A 11 40.29 -27.05 11.70
C LYS A 11 40.22 -27.95 12.93
N LYS A 12 40.18 -27.37 14.14
CA LYS A 12 39.68 -28.07 15.33
C LYS A 12 38.16 -28.18 15.23
N SER A 13 37.68 -29.39 14.96
CA SER A 13 36.25 -29.74 14.99
C SER A 13 35.71 -29.61 16.42
N ILE A 14 35.01 -28.52 16.70
CA ILE A 14 34.23 -28.36 17.93
C ILE A 14 32.98 -29.23 17.77
N VAL A 15 32.96 -30.38 18.43
CA VAL A 15 31.76 -31.22 18.55
C VAL A 15 30.89 -30.63 19.66
N ILE A 16 29.89 -29.85 19.28
CA ILE A 16 28.87 -29.35 20.21
C ILE A 16 27.90 -30.50 20.48
N HIS A 17 27.97 -31.09 21.67
CA HIS A 17 26.94 -32.01 22.15
C HIS A 17 25.68 -31.22 22.51
N CYS A 18 24.69 -31.20 21.63
CA CYS A 18 23.35 -30.70 21.93
C CYS A 18 22.65 -31.66 22.91
N ALA A 19 22.22 -31.17 24.07
CA ALA A 19 21.33 -31.89 24.97
C ALA A 19 20.00 -32.27 24.26
N PRO A 20 19.35 -33.39 24.63
CA PRO A 20 18.09 -33.78 24.02
C PRO A 20 17.02 -32.70 24.26
N PRO A 21 16.23 -32.33 23.25
CA PRO A 21 15.28 -31.22 23.36
C PRO A 21 14.19 -31.55 24.38
N LYS A 22 13.92 -30.59 25.28
CA LYS A 22 12.73 -30.54 26.13
C LYS A 22 11.50 -30.52 25.20
N THR A 23 10.60 -31.49 25.35
CA THR A 23 9.28 -31.63 24.68
C THR A 23 9.06 -30.66 23.52
N ALA A 24 9.31 -31.11 22.29
CA ALA A 24 9.24 -30.24 21.14
C ALA A 24 7.79 -29.81 20.91
N PHE A 25 7.56 -28.59 20.43
CA PHE A 25 6.23 -28.15 19.95
C PHE A 25 5.60 -29.15 18.94
N GLN A 26 6.43 -30.00 18.32
CA GLN A 26 6.01 -31.09 17.45
C GLN A 26 5.17 -32.17 18.15
N ASP A 27 5.32 -32.31 19.48
CA ASP A 27 4.65 -33.30 20.32
C ASP A 27 3.25 -32.84 20.77
N LEU A 28 2.87 -31.58 20.51
CA LEU A 28 1.53 -31.08 20.81
C LEU A 28 0.48 -31.72 19.90
N PRO A 29 -0.73 -32.04 20.43
CA PRO A 29 -1.90 -32.34 19.63
C PRO A 29 -2.18 -31.22 18.62
N ASN A 30 -2.66 -31.59 17.43
CA ASN A 30 -2.88 -30.64 16.33
C ASN A 30 -3.87 -29.53 16.73
N GLU A 31 -4.86 -29.85 17.55
CA GLU A 31 -5.87 -28.92 18.05
C GLU A 31 -5.23 -27.77 18.84
N LEU A 32 -4.25 -28.08 19.70
CA LEU A 32 -3.53 -27.04 20.45
C LEU A 32 -2.64 -26.20 19.54
N VAL A 33 -2.03 -26.81 18.52
CA VAL A 33 -1.25 -26.09 17.52
C VAL A 33 -2.12 -25.12 16.72
N LEU A 34 -3.32 -25.53 16.32
CA LEU A 34 -4.28 -24.68 15.60
C LEU A 34 -4.79 -23.52 16.45
N VAL A 35 -5.02 -23.75 17.76
CA VAL A 35 -5.34 -22.67 18.70
C VAL A 35 -4.18 -21.69 18.82
N VAL A 36 -2.93 -22.14 18.88
CA VAL A 36 -1.78 -21.23 18.88
C VAL A 36 -1.73 -20.41 17.58
N PHE A 37 -1.99 -21.04 16.44
CA PHE A 37 -2.00 -20.36 15.14
C PHE A 37 -3.10 -19.30 14.99
N SER A 38 -4.26 -19.45 15.64
CA SER A 38 -5.34 -18.46 15.56
C SER A 38 -4.99 -17.11 16.19
N PHE A 39 -4.02 -17.09 17.12
CA PHE A 39 -3.53 -15.88 17.78
C PHE A 39 -2.34 -15.21 17.06
N LEU A 40 -1.84 -15.78 15.96
CA LEU A 40 -0.68 -15.21 15.28
C LEU A 40 -1.06 -13.98 14.45
N GLU A 41 -0.29 -12.91 14.62
CA GLU A 41 -0.22 -11.81 13.66
C GLU A 41 0.32 -12.29 12.31
N LEU A 42 0.06 -11.54 11.23
CA LEU A 42 0.43 -11.91 9.87
C LEU A 42 1.92 -12.28 9.72
N LYS A 43 2.85 -11.50 10.31
CA LYS A 43 4.29 -11.79 10.22
C LYS A 43 4.65 -13.13 10.84
N SER A 44 4.12 -13.39 12.03
CA SER A 44 4.33 -14.66 12.74
C SER A 44 3.70 -15.82 11.98
N TYR A 45 2.54 -15.59 11.36
CA TYR A 45 1.85 -16.57 10.51
C TYR A 45 2.66 -16.90 9.24
N ILE A 46 3.23 -15.88 8.57
CA ILE A 46 4.16 -16.05 7.44
C ILE A 46 5.40 -16.84 7.86
N ILE A 47 6.04 -16.49 8.97
CA ILE A 47 7.23 -17.19 9.47
C ILE A 47 6.89 -18.64 9.80
N SER A 48 5.73 -18.88 10.44
CA SER A 48 5.24 -20.21 10.79
C SER A 48 5.09 -21.11 9.55
N HIS A 49 4.68 -20.55 8.42
CA HIS A 49 4.61 -21.28 7.16
C HIS A 49 5.99 -21.75 6.66
N GLY A 50 7.08 -21.08 7.06
CA GLY A 50 8.45 -21.47 6.70
C GLY A 50 9.10 -22.53 7.61
N VAL A 51 8.45 -22.94 8.71
CA VAL A 51 9.10 -23.76 9.76
C VAL A 51 9.27 -25.23 9.36
N CYS A 52 8.18 -25.94 9.05
CA CYS A 52 8.22 -27.34 8.62
C CYS A 52 6.94 -27.75 7.87
N MET A 53 6.97 -28.91 7.21
CA MET A 53 5.82 -29.44 6.43
C MET A 53 4.56 -29.63 7.29
N LYS A 54 4.69 -30.08 8.54
CA LYS A 54 3.54 -30.24 9.46
C LYS A 54 2.83 -28.91 9.69
N TRP A 55 3.59 -27.83 9.90
CA TRP A 55 3.01 -26.50 10.14
C TRP A 55 2.37 -25.94 8.87
N GLN A 56 3.00 -26.11 7.71
CA GLN A 56 2.41 -25.72 6.42
C GLN A 56 1.06 -26.39 6.17
N GLN A 57 0.93 -27.67 6.52
CA GLN A 57 -0.32 -28.41 6.41
C GLN A 57 -1.38 -27.96 7.42
N LEU A 58 -0.97 -27.61 8.64
CA LEU A 58 -1.91 -27.20 9.71
C LEU A 58 -2.40 -25.76 9.58
N LEU A 59 -1.54 -24.82 9.18
CA LEU A 59 -1.85 -23.38 9.13
C LEU A 59 -3.17 -23.05 8.42
N PRO A 60 -3.51 -23.62 7.24
CA PRO A 60 -4.78 -23.33 6.57
C PRO A 60 -6.02 -23.62 7.42
N PHE A 61 -5.93 -24.53 8.38
CA PHE A 61 -7.03 -24.92 9.28
C PHE A 61 -7.14 -24.05 10.54
N ALA A 62 -6.17 -23.16 10.79
CA ALA A 62 -6.23 -22.26 11.93
C ALA A 62 -7.34 -21.22 11.72
N ASP A 63 -8.08 -20.91 12.79
CA ASP A 63 -9.16 -19.90 12.77
C ASP A 63 -8.60 -18.48 12.91
N ILE A 64 -7.88 -18.03 11.89
CA ILE A 64 -7.32 -16.67 11.85
C ILE A 64 -8.32 -15.67 11.24
N HIS A 65 -8.12 -14.40 11.58
CA HIS A 65 -8.88 -13.27 11.03
C HIS A 65 -8.99 -13.33 9.49
N PRO A 66 -10.17 -13.13 8.89
CA PRO A 66 -10.36 -13.22 7.43
C PRO A 66 -9.41 -12.31 6.62
N ILE A 67 -9.18 -11.08 7.10
CA ILE A 67 -8.26 -10.12 6.47
C ILE A 67 -6.82 -10.63 6.53
N ARG A 68 -6.36 -11.17 7.66
CA ARG A 68 -5.02 -11.79 7.77
C ARG A 68 -4.87 -12.96 6.81
N ARG A 69 -5.91 -13.79 6.68
CA ARG A 69 -5.93 -14.90 5.71
C ARG A 69 -5.81 -14.39 4.27
N ARG A 70 -6.50 -13.31 3.92
CA ARG A 70 -6.43 -12.70 2.58
C ARG A 70 -5.08 -12.06 2.31
N MET A 71 -4.52 -11.31 3.26
CA MET A 71 -3.15 -10.79 3.19
C MET A 71 -2.11 -11.91 3.03
N PHE A 72 -2.27 -13.02 3.75
CA PHE A 72 -1.39 -14.18 3.61
C PHE A 72 -1.47 -14.82 2.22
N LYS A 73 -2.68 -14.92 1.65
CA LYS A 73 -2.86 -15.35 0.25
C LYS A 73 -2.18 -14.40 -0.73
N LEU A 74 -2.36 -13.08 -0.56
CA LEU A 74 -1.69 -12.07 -1.38
C LEU A 74 -0.16 -12.20 -1.28
N PHE A 75 0.38 -12.38 -0.08
CA PHE A 75 1.82 -12.61 0.12
C PHE A 75 2.34 -13.81 -0.68
N HIS A 76 1.63 -14.95 -0.62
CA HIS A 76 2.00 -16.13 -1.40
C HIS A 76 1.87 -15.93 -2.90
N HIS A 77 0.79 -15.27 -3.33
CA HIS A 77 0.55 -14.92 -4.73
C HIS A 77 1.69 -14.07 -5.30
N MET A 78 2.14 -13.06 -4.55
CA MET A 78 3.29 -12.24 -4.93
C MET A 78 4.57 -13.08 -5.06
N LEU A 79 4.87 -13.92 -4.07
CA LEU A 79 6.09 -14.75 -4.06
C LEU A 79 6.16 -15.76 -5.21
N GLN A 80 5.00 -16.24 -5.68
CA GLN A 80 4.93 -17.22 -6.76
C GLN A 80 5.19 -16.60 -8.14
N HIS A 81 5.11 -15.27 -8.26
CA HIS A 81 5.33 -14.61 -9.54
C HIS A 81 6.83 -14.58 -9.90
N PRO A 82 7.25 -15.01 -11.10
CA PRO A 82 8.67 -15.06 -11.49
C PRO A 82 9.39 -13.69 -11.43
N GLY A 83 8.69 -12.61 -11.78
CA GLY A 83 9.21 -11.23 -11.71
C GLY A 83 9.25 -10.63 -10.30
N PHE A 84 8.84 -11.36 -9.25
CA PHE A 84 8.77 -10.81 -7.90
C PHE A 84 10.13 -10.27 -7.43
N LEU A 85 11.20 -11.04 -7.64
CA LEU A 85 12.54 -10.63 -7.20
C LEU A 85 13.02 -9.36 -7.91
N ASP A 86 12.60 -9.10 -9.15
CA ASP A 86 12.95 -7.89 -9.89
C ASP A 86 12.37 -6.62 -9.26
N THR A 87 11.30 -6.75 -8.47
CA THR A 87 10.64 -5.62 -7.79
C THR A 87 11.26 -5.29 -6.41
N ARG A 88 12.22 -6.09 -5.93
CA ARG A 88 12.76 -5.99 -4.56
C ARG A 88 13.93 -5.04 -4.35
N PRO A 89 14.86 -4.81 -5.30
CA PRO A 89 16.06 -4.03 -5.04
C PRO A 89 15.79 -2.65 -4.45
N TRP A 90 14.90 -1.87 -5.08
CA TRP A 90 14.64 -0.51 -4.63
C TRP A 90 13.94 -0.43 -3.26
N PRO A 91 12.79 -1.09 -3.01
CA PRO A 91 12.15 -0.98 -1.68
C PRO A 91 13.08 -1.39 -0.54
N LEU A 92 13.90 -2.43 -0.74
CA LEU A 92 14.83 -2.89 0.30
C LEU A 92 15.92 -1.86 0.66
N GLN A 93 16.22 -0.93 -0.25
CA GLN A 93 17.22 0.12 -0.05
C GLN A 93 16.60 1.41 0.48
N THR A 94 15.31 1.65 0.23
CA THR A 94 14.67 2.95 0.48
C THR A 94 13.68 2.97 1.63
N ILE A 95 13.17 1.81 2.08
CA ILE A 95 12.26 1.75 3.24
C ILE A 95 12.94 2.35 4.47
N GLN A 96 12.25 3.28 5.10
CA GLN A 96 12.65 3.93 6.34
C GLN A 96 11.92 3.31 7.54
N PRO A 97 12.49 3.45 8.76
CA PRO A 97 11.74 3.20 9.98
C PRO A 97 10.46 4.03 9.99
N PHE A 98 9.35 3.41 10.36
CA PHE A 98 8.02 4.00 10.30
C PHE A 98 7.21 3.54 11.50
N ASP A 99 6.70 4.51 12.29
CA ASP A 99 5.82 4.22 13.41
C ASP A 99 4.39 3.98 12.92
N ARG A 100 4.07 2.70 12.77
CA ARG A 100 2.78 2.21 12.27
C ARG A 100 1.62 2.58 13.20
N LYS A 101 1.84 2.56 14.52
CA LYS A 101 0.78 2.81 15.49
C LYS A 101 0.47 4.31 15.54
N ALA A 102 1.50 5.14 15.61
CA ALA A 102 1.34 6.58 15.57
C ALA A 102 0.63 7.05 14.28
N TYR A 103 0.90 6.40 13.14
CA TYR A 103 0.21 6.70 11.88
C TYR A 103 -1.30 6.42 11.95
N ILE A 104 -1.71 5.26 12.49
CA ILE A 104 -3.14 4.92 12.65
C ILE A 104 -3.80 5.83 13.68
N GLU A 105 -3.15 6.08 14.82
CA GLU A 105 -3.65 7.01 15.85
C GLU A 105 -3.84 8.43 15.30
N ALA A 106 -2.92 8.91 14.47
CA ALA A 106 -3.04 10.21 13.82
C ALA A 106 -4.22 10.28 12.84
N LEU A 107 -4.53 9.20 12.11
CA LEU A 107 -5.73 9.14 11.27
C LEU A 107 -7.01 9.13 12.13
N LEU A 108 -7.03 8.33 13.21
CA LEU A 108 -8.15 8.27 14.15
C LEU A 108 -8.40 9.60 14.88
N SER A 109 -7.36 10.43 15.05
CA SER A 109 -7.52 11.78 15.60
C SER A 109 -8.26 12.75 14.67
N GLN A 110 -8.26 12.48 13.36
CA GLN A 110 -8.91 13.30 12.33
C GLN A 110 -10.31 12.80 11.96
N TYR A 111 -10.56 11.50 12.09
CA TYR A 111 -11.83 10.86 11.77
C TYR A 111 -12.06 9.62 12.64
N PRO A 112 -13.30 9.35 13.11
CA PRO A 112 -13.57 8.34 14.14
C PRO A 112 -13.29 6.88 13.78
N ALA A 113 -13.02 6.57 12.50
CA ALA A 113 -12.79 5.21 12.04
C ALA A 113 -11.73 5.15 10.92
N VAL A 114 -11.00 4.04 10.87
CA VAL A 114 -10.09 3.66 9.78
C VAL A 114 -10.63 2.37 9.14
N PRO A 115 -10.61 2.23 7.81
CA PRO A 115 -10.96 0.97 7.17
C PRO A 115 -10.11 -0.19 7.68
N GLU A 116 -10.75 -1.25 8.20
CA GLU A 116 -10.08 -2.35 8.91
C GLU A 116 -8.98 -3.03 8.08
N GLU A 117 -9.23 -3.24 6.78
CA GLU A 117 -8.24 -3.83 5.87
C GLU A 117 -6.98 -2.96 5.73
N PHE A 118 -7.15 -1.64 5.69
CA PHE A 118 -6.04 -0.69 5.62
C PHE A 118 -5.29 -0.63 6.95
N GLU A 119 -6.00 -0.59 8.07
CA GLU A 119 -5.42 -0.62 9.41
C GLU A 119 -4.54 -1.86 9.63
N LEU A 120 -5.10 -3.06 9.39
CA LEU A 120 -4.36 -4.32 9.53
C LEU A 120 -3.17 -4.40 8.57
N TRP A 121 -3.30 -3.86 7.35
CA TRP A 121 -2.18 -3.78 6.41
C TRP A 121 -1.05 -2.89 6.95
N ILE A 122 -1.35 -1.69 7.45
CA ILE A 122 -0.36 -0.80 8.06
C ILE A 122 0.35 -1.48 9.23
N LEU A 123 -0.42 -2.08 10.15
CA LEU A 123 0.10 -2.65 11.38
C LEU A 123 0.92 -3.92 11.11
N GLU A 124 0.43 -4.82 10.26
CA GLU A 124 0.96 -6.19 10.19
C GLU A 124 1.73 -6.50 8.89
N TRP A 125 1.46 -5.81 7.77
CA TRP A 125 2.12 -6.14 6.50
C TRP A 125 3.65 -6.06 6.63
N PRO A 126 4.43 -7.01 6.09
CA PRO A 126 5.89 -6.92 6.17
C PRO A 126 6.39 -5.71 5.38
N ALA A 127 7.04 -4.73 6.03
CA ALA A 127 7.49 -3.51 5.36
C ALA A 127 8.35 -3.82 4.12
N ARG A 128 9.23 -4.83 4.21
CA ARG A 128 10.09 -5.27 3.11
C ARG A 128 9.34 -5.86 1.90
N MET A 129 8.03 -6.09 2.05
CA MET A 129 7.11 -6.54 1.00
C MET A 129 6.28 -5.39 0.42
N VAL A 130 6.82 -4.16 0.34
CA VAL A 130 6.15 -3.05 -0.37
C VAL A 130 5.70 -3.47 -1.76
N ILE A 131 4.49 -3.06 -2.13
CA ILE A 131 3.90 -3.26 -3.46
C ILE A 131 4.15 -1.98 -4.26
N PHE A 132 5.11 -2.01 -5.19
CA PHE A 132 5.39 -0.94 -6.17
C PHE A 132 5.39 0.49 -5.58
N SER A 133 6.18 0.70 -4.53
CA SER A 133 6.33 1.98 -3.79
C SER A 133 5.18 2.40 -2.86
N ILE A 134 4.05 1.69 -2.83
CA ILE A 134 2.93 1.98 -1.92
C ILE A 134 3.25 1.49 -0.51
N TRP A 135 3.82 2.38 0.30
CA TRP A 135 4.08 2.15 1.73
C TRP A 135 4.33 3.50 2.43
N PRO A 136 3.74 3.79 3.60
CA PRO A 136 3.98 5.07 4.28
C PRO A 136 5.43 5.31 4.70
N GLY A 137 6.18 4.24 4.97
CA GLY A 137 7.61 4.31 5.27
C GLY A 137 8.52 4.39 4.03
N SER A 138 7.96 4.57 2.84
CA SER A 138 8.76 4.88 1.64
C SER A 138 9.17 6.36 1.63
N PRO A 139 10.19 6.75 0.86
CA PRO A 139 10.50 8.16 0.64
C PRO A 139 9.35 8.90 -0.08
N PHE A 140 9.12 10.16 0.29
CA PHE A 140 8.19 11.05 -0.40
C PHE A 140 8.90 11.71 -1.60
N ILE A 141 8.82 11.05 -2.74
CA ILE A 141 9.56 11.34 -3.97
C ILE A 141 8.60 11.27 -5.16
N ASP A 142 8.85 12.10 -6.17
CA ASP A 142 8.28 12.02 -7.50
C ASP A 142 9.10 11.05 -8.38
N TYR A 143 8.54 9.88 -8.66
CA TYR A 143 9.10 8.86 -9.53
C TYR A 143 8.68 9.20 -10.97
N ARG A 144 9.57 9.80 -11.77
CA ARG A 144 9.27 10.27 -13.13
C ARG A 144 9.48 9.25 -14.25
N GLU A 145 9.90 8.05 -13.89
CA GLU A 145 10.07 6.95 -14.82
C GLU A 145 9.65 5.66 -14.17
N ARG A 146 8.89 4.87 -14.93
CA ARG A 146 8.52 3.53 -14.52
C ARG A 146 9.70 2.59 -14.72
N THR A 147 10.26 2.09 -13.63
CA THR A 147 11.27 1.02 -13.63
C THR A 147 10.63 -0.33 -13.32
N ARG A 148 11.43 -1.39 -13.25
CA ARG A 148 10.94 -2.73 -12.86
C ARG A 148 10.52 -2.81 -11.38
N ASP A 149 11.03 -1.91 -10.57
CA ASP A 149 10.86 -1.89 -9.12
C ASP A 149 10.03 -0.71 -8.60
N GLN A 150 9.57 0.18 -9.50
CA GLN A 150 8.80 1.37 -9.15
C GLN A 150 7.66 1.61 -10.14
N VAL A 151 6.59 2.23 -9.64
CA VAL A 151 5.55 2.81 -10.47
C VAL A 151 5.77 4.32 -10.54
N ASP A 152 5.55 4.87 -11.72
CA ASP A 152 5.60 6.30 -12.02
C ASP A 152 4.52 7.08 -11.23
N GLY A 153 4.90 8.22 -10.65
CA GLY A 153 4.07 9.06 -9.79
C GLY A 153 4.62 9.29 -8.38
N ILE A 154 3.74 9.66 -7.44
CA ILE A 154 4.07 10.08 -6.08
C ILE A 154 3.26 9.25 -5.09
N ASN A 155 3.94 8.64 -4.13
CA ASN A 155 3.33 7.92 -3.02
C ASN A 155 2.92 8.90 -1.90
N TRP A 156 1.66 9.29 -1.87
CA TRP A 156 1.15 10.24 -0.88
C TRP A 156 0.96 9.66 0.52
N LEU A 157 0.98 8.33 0.67
CA LEU A 157 1.05 7.71 2.00
C LEU A 157 2.32 8.10 2.77
N ALA A 158 3.39 8.47 2.07
CA ALA A 158 4.64 8.93 2.65
C ALA A 158 4.64 10.44 2.99
N TYR A 159 3.58 11.17 2.60
CA TYR A 159 3.46 12.58 2.93
C TYR A 159 3.02 12.77 4.38
N LEU A 160 3.98 13.08 5.25
CA LEU A 160 3.79 13.28 6.68
C LEU A 160 4.15 14.73 7.07
N PRO A 161 3.31 15.73 6.75
CA PRO A 161 3.53 17.08 7.25
C PRO A 161 3.56 17.03 8.78
N GLU A 162 4.63 17.59 9.38
CA GLU A 162 4.81 17.60 10.84
C GLU A 162 4.80 16.20 11.47
N GLY A 163 5.09 15.15 10.68
CA GLY A 163 5.16 13.77 11.17
C GLY A 163 3.82 13.02 11.24
N SER A 164 2.73 13.58 10.72
CA SER A 164 1.39 12.94 10.75
C SER A 164 0.74 12.88 9.36
N PRO A 165 0.04 11.79 9.01
CA PRO A 165 -0.77 11.75 7.79
C PRO A 165 -1.91 12.75 7.87
N SER A 166 -2.42 13.20 6.73
CA SER A 166 -3.58 14.09 6.66
C SER A 166 -4.67 13.45 5.81
N LEU A 167 -5.89 13.38 6.36
CA LEU A 167 -7.09 13.20 5.55
C LEU A 167 -7.37 14.49 4.79
N LEU A 168 -7.80 14.35 3.54
CA LEU A 168 -8.19 15.45 2.66
C LEU A 168 -9.69 15.38 2.38
N THR A 169 -10.24 16.48 1.86
CA THR A 169 -11.63 16.54 1.41
C THR A 169 -11.73 16.04 -0.04
N LEU A 170 -12.43 14.93 -0.27
CA LEU A 170 -12.80 14.46 -1.59
C LEU A 170 -14.20 14.99 -1.92
N VAL A 171 -14.34 15.73 -3.01
CA VAL A 171 -15.67 16.16 -3.48
C VAL A 171 -16.23 15.07 -4.37
N HIS A 172 -17.21 14.33 -3.86
CA HIS A 172 -17.86 13.25 -4.60
C HIS A 172 -19.11 13.77 -5.31
N ARG A 173 -19.22 13.44 -6.61
CA ARG A 173 -20.41 13.74 -7.40
C ARG A 173 -21.35 12.54 -7.31
N ASN A 174 -22.39 12.68 -6.52
CA ASN A 174 -23.49 11.72 -6.52
C ASN A 174 -24.55 12.24 -7.51
N PRO A 175 -25.07 11.43 -8.44
CA PRO A 175 -26.15 11.88 -9.34
C PRO A 175 -27.46 12.25 -8.60
N VAL A 176 -27.63 11.82 -7.34
CA VAL A 176 -28.83 12.06 -6.52
C VAL A 176 -28.66 13.22 -5.54
N HIS A 177 -27.43 13.51 -5.11
CA HIS A 177 -27.13 14.52 -4.11
C HIS A 177 -26.18 15.58 -4.69
N ASP A 178 -26.42 16.84 -4.34
CA ASP A 178 -25.41 17.89 -4.54
C ASP A 178 -24.04 17.44 -4.01
N HIS A 179 -22.98 18.05 -4.54
CA HIS A 179 -21.58 17.82 -4.17
C HIS A 179 -21.39 17.57 -2.66
N HIS A 180 -21.11 16.32 -2.29
CA HIS A 180 -20.92 15.92 -0.89
C HIS A 180 -19.42 15.77 -0.58
N PRO A 181 -18.87 16.53 0.39
CA PRO A 181 -17.50 16.35 0.82
C PRO A 181 -17.33 15.11 1.70
N MET A 182 -16.40 14.25 1.30
CA MET A 182 -16.06 13.03 2.02
C MET A 182 -14.62 13.09 2.53
N PRO A 183 -14.32 12.54 3.72
CA PRO A 183 -12.94 12.33 4.15
C PRO A 183 -12.30 11.24 3.29
N ALA A 184 -11.12 11.52 2.74
CA ALA A 184 -10.34 10.53 2.01
C ALA A 184 -8.84 10.69 2.27
N LEU A 185 -8.12 9.59 2.19
CA LEU A 185 -6.67 9.56 2.21
C LEU A 185 -6.14 9.47 0.78
N LEU A 186 -5.25 10.40 0.41
CA LEU A 186 -4.58 10.37 -0.88
C LEU A 186 -3.50 9.29 -0.87
N ILE A 187 -3.61 8.30 -1.76
CA ILE A 187 -2.68 7.16 -1.83
C ILE A 187 -1.55 7.45 -2.82
N TRP A 188 -1.92 7.85 -4.05
CA TRP A 188 -1.00 7.96 -5.17
C TRP A 188 -1.47 9.00 -6.18
N THR A 189 -0.54 9.66 -6.85
CA THR A 189 -0.83 10.51 -8.02
C THR A 189 0.25 10.30 -9.09
N ASP A 190 -0.10 10.19 -10.37
CA ASP A 190 0.88 10.15 -11.48
C ASP A 190 0.72 11.34 -12.44
N GLU A 191 0.77 11.21 -13.77
CA GLU A 191 0.42 12.31 -14.70
C GLU A 191 -1.01 12.19 -15.25
N ALA A 192 -1.73 11.14 -14.89
CA ALA A 192 -3.05 10.83 -15.41
C ALA A 192 -4.06 10.38 -14.33
N LYS A 193 -3.61 10.02 -13.14
CA LYS A 193 -4.39 9.25 -12.16
C LYS A 193 -4.18 9.74 -10.73
N ILE A 194 -5.28 9.83 -9.98
CA ILE A 194 -5.27 9.96 -8.52
C ILE A 194 -5.92 8.72 -7.90
N LEU A 195 -5.32 8.17 -6.85
CA LEU A 195 -5.88 7.11 -6.02
C LEU A 195 -6.24 7.63 -4.63
N TRP A 196 -7.49 7.36 -4.22
CA TRP A 196 -8.07 7.75 -2.95
C TRP A 196 -8.52 6.53 -2.16
N LEU A 197 -8.28 6.51 -0.84
CA LEU A 197 -8.95 5.60 0.10
C LEU A 197 -10.05 6.38 0.83
N ILE A 198 -11.30 5.93 0.74
CA ILE A 198 -12.45 6.65 1.29
C ILE A 198 -12.67 6.27 2.77
N PHE A 199 -12.90 7.28 3.61
CA PHE A 199 -13.09 7.15 5.06
C PHE A 199 -14.52 7.47 5.52
N ASP A 200 -15.45 7.83 4.61
CA ASP A 200 -16.77 8.30 5.03
C ASP A 200 -17.63 7.18 5.63
N THR A 201 -17.85 7.20 6.95
CA THR A 201 -18.72 6.23 7.63
C THR A 201 -20.21 6.48 7.38
N ASN A 202 -20.58 7.64 6.84
CA ASN A 202 -21.96 7.95 6.49
C ASN A 202 -22.38 7.31 5.16
N GLU A 203 -21.42 6.84 4.36
CA GLU A 203 -21.63 6.12 3.09
C GLU A 203 -20.99 4.72 3.22
N PRO A 204 -21.65 3.76 3.88
CA PRO A 204 -21.07 2.47 4.25
C PRO A 204 -20.57 1.64 3.06
N GLU A 205 -21.17 1.82 1.89
CA GLU A 205 -20.75 1.18 0.64
C GLU A 205 -19.47 1.75 0.04
N LEU A 206 -19.11 2.99 0.41
CA LEU A 206 -17.85 3.63 0.01
C LEU A 206 -16.78 3.52 1.09
N PHE A 207 -17.14 3.34 2.35
CA PHE A 207 -16.19 3.22 3.46
C PHE A 207 -15.16 2.10 3.21
N GLY A 208 -13.88 2.46 3.12
CA GLY A 208 -12.78 1.53 2.87
C GLY A 208 -12.56 1.15 1.41
N SER A 209 -13.39 1.64 0.50
CA SER A 209 -13.17 1.50 -0.94
C SER A 209 -12.00 2.36 -1.41
N VAL A 210 -11.35 1.90 -2.48
CA VAL A 210 -10.29 2.67 -3.16
C VAL A 210 -10.84 3.17 -4.48
N GLN A 211 -10.83 4.49 -4.67
CA GLN A 211 -11.26 5.13 -5.89
C GLN A 211 -10.06 5.57 -6.72
N LEU A 212 -10.05 5.19 -7.98
CA LEU A 212 -9.16 5.72 -8.99
C LEU A 212 -9.90 6.74 -9.84
N THR A 213 -9.41 7.98 -9.86
CA THR A 213 -9.90 9.03 -10.76
C THR A 213 -8.86 9.33 -11.84
N SER A 214 -9.32 9.43 -13.08
CA SER A 214 -8.51 9.85 -14.23
C SER A 214 -8.62 11.35 -14.42
N TRP A 215 -7.58 11.97 -14.98
CA TRP A 215 -7.54 13.42 -15.23
C TRP A 215 -7.85 13.78 -16.68
N ILE A 216 -7.89 12.80 -17.58
CA ILE A 216 -7.90 13.03 -19.04
C ILE A 216 -9.29 13.41 -19.58
N SER A 217 -10.35 13.38 -18.78
CA SER A 217 -11.66 13.88 -19.21
C SER A 217 -11.92 15.29 -18.65
N ASP A 218 -11.88 16.30 -19.52
CA ASP A 218 -12.46 17.64 -19.32
C ASP A 218 -13.99 17.59 -19.02
N GLU A 219 -14.58 16.41 -18.99
CA GLU A 219 -16.00 16.09 -18.75
C GLU A 219 -16.16 15.39 -17.39
N ALA A 220 -15.78 16.05 -16.30
CA ALA A 220 -15.76 15.48 -14.97
C ALA A 220 -17.16 15.41 -14.30
N ALA A 221 -17.99 14.51 -14.80
CA ALA A 221 -18.96 13.82 -13.96
C ALA A 221 -18.31 12.53 -13.45
N ILE A 222 -17.98 12.50 -12.15
CA ILE A 222 -17.51 11.28 -11.48
C ILE A 222 -18.67 10.30 -11.40
N GLU A 223 -18.86 9.47 -12.43
CA GLU A 223 -19.77 8.33 -12.33
C GLU A 223 -18.97 7.12 -11.87
N CYS A 224 -19.11 6.75 -10.59
CA CYS A 224 -18.46 5.56 -10.05
C CYS A 224 -19.03 4.31 -10.72
N ARG A 225 -18.22 3.62 -11.52
CA ARG A 225 -18.58 2.31 -12.08
C ARG A 225 -17.63 1.24 -11.51
N PHE A 226 -18.20 0.12 -11.07
CA PHE A 226 -17.40 -1.05 -10.73
C PHE A 226 -16.80 -1.61 -12.02
N PRO A 227 -15.52 -2.02 -12.01
CA PRO A 227 -14.88 -2.59 -13.19
C PRO A 227 -15.60 -3.85 -13.64
N LYS A 228 -15.95 -3.93 -14.93
CA LYS A 228 -16.27 -5.21 -15.56
C LYS A 228 -14.98 -5.89 -16.03
N PRO A 229 -14.94 -7.23 -16.09
CA PRO A 229 -13.72 -7.97 -16.45
C PRO A 229 -13.20 -7.68 -17.87
N GLU A 230 -14.09 -7.27 -18.78
CA GLU A 230 -13.81 -7.10 -20.22
C GLU A 230 -13.37 -5.70 -20.65
N ASP A 231 -13.44 -4.68 -19.79
CA ASP A 231 -13.17 -3.30 -20.20
C ASP A 231 -11.66 -2.98 -20.15
N GLU A 232 -11.04 -2.73 -21.32
CA GLU A 232 -9.73 -2.08 -21.42
C GLU A 232 -9.85 -0.67 -20.85
N TRP A 233 -9.55 -0.49 -19.55
CA TRP A 233 -9.45 0.79 -18.83
C TRP A 233 -10.07 1.97 -19.57
N ASP A 234 -11.40 1.95 -19.73
CA ASP A 234 -12.07 3.14 -20.20
C ASP A 234 -11.75 4.24 -19.19
N ILE A 235 -11.57 5.46 -19.67
CA ILE A 235 -10.92 6.60 -18.96
C ILE A 235 -11.72 7.03 -17.71
N CYS A 236 -12.79 6.33 -17.40
CA CYS A 236 -13.74 6.54 -16.31
C CYS A 236 -13.23 6.05 -14.95
N SER A 237 -13.76 6.67 -13.89
CA SER A 237 -13.41 6.37 -12.50
C SER A 237 -13.62 4.89 -12.15
N MET A 238 -12.59 4.23 -11.62
CA MET A 238 -12.70 2.85 -11.13
C MET A 238 -12.86 2.83 -9.62
N LEU A 239 -13.74 1.95 -9.14
CA LEU A 239 -13.96 1.72 -7.71
C LEU A 239 -13.59 0.28 -7.33
N PHE A 240 -12.61 0.13 -6.43
CA PHE A 240 -12.29 -1.13 -5.77
C PHE A 240 -13.05 -1.19 -4.46
N ARG A 241 -13.71 -2.32 -4.15
CA ARG A 241 -14.61 -2.40 -2.99
C ARG A 241 -13.88 -2.22 -1.67
N ASN A 242 -12.61 -2.60 -1.63
CA ASN A 242 -11.79 -2.51 -0.43
C ASN A 242 -10.29 -2.42 -0.73
N TRP A 243 -9.50 -2.16 0.31
CA TRP A 243 -8.06 -1.99 0.24
C TRP A 243 -7.32 -3.21 -0.33
N LEU A 244 -7.69 -4.43 0.08
CA LEU A 244 -7.00 -5.63 -0.39
C LEU A 244 -7.33 -5.96 -1.84
N GLU A 245 -8.55 -5.68 -2.32
CA GLU A 245 -8.91 -5.84 -3.75
C GLU A 245 -8.08 -4.89 -4.61
N PHE A 246 -7.90 -3.66 -4.14
CA PHE A 246 -6.99 -2.70 -4.76
C PHE A 246 -5.56 -3.25 -4.81
N LEU A 247 -5.00 -3.72 -3.69
CA LEU A 247 -3.62 -4.22 -3.65
C LEU A 247 -3.40 -5.45 -4.57
N GLU A 248 -4.35 -6.38 -4.59
CA GLU A 248 -4.36 -7.54 -5.48
C GLU A 248 -4.33 -7.09 -6.95
N SER A 249 -5.26 -6.23 -7.35
CA SER A 249 -5.34 -5.72 -8.72
C SER A 249 -4.13 -4.87 -9.10
N PHE A 250 -3.63 -4.05 -8.18
CA PHE A 250 -2.49 -3.19 -8.39
C PHE A 250 -1.19 -4.00 -8.55
N TRP A 251 -1.03 -5.08 -7.77
CA TRP A 251 0.07 -6.03 -7.96
C TRP A 251 0.03 -6.68 -9.32
N ASP A 252 -1.09 -7.34 -9.67
CA ASP A 252 -1.22 -8.12 -10.92
C ASP A 252 -0.95 -7.29 -12.16
N ARG A 253 -1.48 -6.07 -12.20
CA ARG A 253 -1.32 -5.20 -13.37
C ARG A 253 0.10 -4.68 -13.50
N ASN A 254 0.76 -4.33 -12.40
CA ASN A 254 2.11 -3.79 -12.47
C ASN A 254 3.14 -4.90 -12.68
N ILE A 255 2.96 -6.08 -12.09
CA ILE A 255 3.91 -7.19 -12.25
C ILE A 255 3.90 -7.77 -13.68
N ALA A 256 2.73 -7.83 -14.33
CA ALA A 256 2.62 -8.19 -15.74
C ALA A 256 3.42 -7.22 -16.65
N ARG A 257 3.44 -5.93 -16.29
CA ARG A 257 4.23 -4.92 -16.99
C ARG A 257 5.72 -5.02 -16.70
N VAL A 258 6.12 -5.35 -15.47
CA VAL A 258 7.53 -5.63 -15.16
C VAL A 258 8.07 -6.75 -16.04
N ALA A 259 7.27 -7.80 -16.26
CA ALA A 259 7.65 -8.91 -17.13
C ALA A 259 7.79 -8.50 -18.61
N SER A 260 7.08 -7.47 -19.07
CA SER A 260 7.17 -6.98 -20.45
C SER A 260 8.33 -6.00 -20.69
N LEU A 261 8.87 -5.39 -19.62
CA LEU A 261 10.05 -4.53 -19.72
C LEU A 261 11.28 -5.37 -20.10
N SER A 262 11.77 -5.20 -21.34
CA SER A 262 12.97 -5.86 -21.88
C SER A 262 14.17 -5.74 -20.94
N SER A 263 14.96 -6.81 -20.79
CA SER A 263 16.22 -6.82 -20.02
C SER A 263 17.32 -5.94 -20.61
N LYS A 264 17.11 -5.37 -21.80
CA LYS A 264 18.12 -4.62 -22.54
C LYS A 264 18.15 -3.12 -22.25
N SER A 265 17.15 -2.56 -21.58
CA SER A 265 17.22 -1.19 -21.09
C SER A 265 17.91 -1.21 -19.73
N SER A 266 19.20 -0.87 -19.69
CA SER A 266 19.81 -0.48 -18.42
C SER A 266 18.95 0.64 -17.84
N PRO A 267 18.48 0.54 -16.58
CA PRO A 267 17.75 1.62 -15.96
C PRO A 267 18.69 2.82 -15.93
N LYS A 268 18.43 3.80 -16.79
CA LYS A 268 18.93 5.14 -16.52
C LYS A 268 18.06 5.59 -15.36
N TYR A 269 18.58 5.44 -14.14
CA TYR A 269 17.94 6.04 -12.99
C TYR A 269 17.96 7.55 -13.23
N LEU A 270 16.86 8.09 -13.77
CA LEU A 270 16.64 9.52 -13.68
C LEU A 270 16.66 9.89 -12.21
N GLU A 271 17.23 11.05 -11.92
CA GLU A 271 17.28 11.57 -10.56
C GLU A 271 15.86 11.69 -10.02
N HIS A 272 15.53 10.80 -9.08
CA HIS A 272 14.39 10.92 -8.20
C HIS A 272 14.33 12.33 -7.63
N ARG A 273 13.17 13.00 -7.73
CA ARG A 273 13.00 14.34 -7.20
C ARG A 273 12.37 14.26 -5.82
N PRO A 274 13.09 14.60 -4.75
CA PRO A 274 12.48 14.77 -3.43
C PRO A 274 11.38 15.82 -3.53
N MET A 275 10.24 15.53 -2.92
CA MET A 275 9.14 16.48 -2.84
C MET A 275 9.43 17.54 -1.77
N VAL A 276 8.97 18.77 -2.01
CA VAL A 276 9.17 19.90 -1.09
C VAL A 276 8.07 19.88 -0.02
N HIS A 277 8.46 20.10 1.24
CA HIS A 277 7.53 20.23 2.37
C HIS A 277 7.43 21.69 2.88
N PRO A 278 6.26 22.15 3.31
CA PRO A 278 4.94 21.52 3.13
C PRO A 278 4.49 21.61 1.66
N VAL A 279 3.71 20.63 1.20
CA VAL A 279 3.15 20.67 -0.15
C VAL A 279 1.92 21.60 -0.15
N PRO A 280 1.91 22.68 -0.95
CA PRO A 280 0.73 23.52 -1.08
C PRO A 280 -0.46 22.71 -1.61
N TYR A 281 -1.67 23.08 -1.17
CA TYR A 281 -2.87 22.62 -1.85
C TYR A 281 -3.22 23.64 -2.93
N GLU A 282 -3.69 23.16 -4.07
CA GLU A 282 -4.12 24.02 -5.14
C GLU A 282 -5.34 23.35 -5.79
N PHE A 283 -6.49 24.00 -5.61
CA PHE A 283 -7.77 23.41 -5.94
C PHE A 283 -8.03 23.55 -7.44
N GLY A 284 -8.38 22.44 -8.09
CA GLY A 284 -8.62 22.42 -9.53
C GLY A 284 -7.40 22.66 -10.40
N THR A 285 -6.19 22.50 -9.85
CA THR A 285 -4.96 22.53 -10.63
C THR A 285 -4.37 21.15 -10.81
N TRP A 286 -3.85 20.95 -12.01
CA TRP A 286 -3.62 19.63 -12.61
C TRP A 286 -2.16 19.23 -12.53
N THR A 287 -1.56 19.34 -11.35
CA THR A 287 -0.15 19.01 -11.17
C THR A 287 0.03 18.03 -10.01
N PRO A 288 0.71 16.88 -10.23
CA PRO A 288 0.89 15.86 -9.19
C PRO A 288 1.64 16.39 -7.96
N HIS A 289 2.32 17.52 -8.11
CA HIS A 289 3.17 18.12 -7.09
C HIS A 289 2.39 18.92 -6.03
N PHE A 290 1.07 19.05 -6.19
CA PHE A 290 0.20 19.80 -5.29
C PHE A 290 -0.82 18.86 -4.67
N ARG A 291 -1.29 19.21 -3.48
CA ARG A 291 -2.45 18.51 -2.92
C ARG A 291 -3.68 18.91 -3.74
N PRO A 292 -4.45 17.94 -4.25
CA PRO A 292 -5.64 18.22 -5.07
C PRO A 292 -6.81 18.77 -4.25
N SER A 293 -6.73 18.69 -2.91
CA SER A 293 -7.76 19.18 -2.02
C SER A 293 -7.23 19.57 -0.64
N PRO A 294 -7.98 20.43 0.10
CA PRO A 294 -7.58 20.86 1.43
C PRO A 294 -7.73 19.73 2.47
N PRO A 295 -7.09 19.88 3.65
CA PRO A 295 -7.29 18.97 4.77
C PRO A 295 -8.76 18.86 5.19
N TRP A 296 -9.18 17.65 5.55
CA TRP A 296 -10.54 17.37 6.02
C TRP A 296 -10.95 18.23 7.24
N VAL A 297 -10.00 18.49 8.13
CA VAL A 297 -10.21 19.32 9.33
C VAL A 297 -10.56 20.78 9.01
N SER A 298 -10.16 21.27 7.84
CA SER A 298 -10.39 22.64 7.36
C SER A 298 -11.64 22.78 6.49
N ARG A 299 -12.41 21.71 6.25
CA ARG A 299 -13.57 21.71 5.34
C ARG A 299 -14.67 22.72 5.69
N SER A 300 -14.75 23.11 6.96
CA SER A 300 -15.75 24.07 7.45
C SER A 300 -15.27 25.52 7.38
N GLU A 301 -14.03 25.77 6.96
CA GLU A 301 -13.51 27.12 6.80
C GLU A 301 -14.23 27.83 5.64
N PRO A 302 -14.65 29.10 5.79
CA PRO A 302 -15.45 29.78 4.77
C PRO A 302 -14.77 29.84 3.39
N GLN A 303 -13.45 30.00 3.36
CA GLN A 303 -12.69 30.01 2.11
C GLN A 303 -12.68 28.65 1.44
N VAL A 304 -12.49 27.56 2.20
CA VAL A 304 -12.52 26.19 1.68
C VAL A 304 -13.91 25.84 1.13
N GLN A 305 -14.97 26.23 1.84
CA GLN A 305 -16.34 26.03 1.34
C GLN A 305 -16.59 26.79 0.04
N LYS A 306 -16.10 28.03 -0.05
CA LYS A 306 -16.18 28.84 -1.27
C LYS A 306 -15.39 28.21 -2.42
N ASP A 307 -14.19 27.72 -2.16
CA ASP A 307 -13.37 27.03 -3.17
C ASP A 307 -14.06 25.76 -3.66
N MET A 308 -14.64 24.97 -2.75
CA MET A 308 -15.43 23.77 -3.08
C MET A 308 -16.68 24.09 -3.90
N GLN A 309 -17.39 25.17 -3.59
CA GLN A 309 -18.55 25.62 -4.35
C GLN A 309 -18.17 26.12 -5.75
N ASN A 310 -17.06 26.85 -5.86
CA ASN A 310 -16.56 27.39 -7.14
C ASN A 310 -15.96 26.33 -8.05
N PHE A 311 -15.56 25.19 -7.50
CA PHE A 311 -15.14 24.01 -8.26
C PHE A 311 -16.34 23.22 -8.79
N SER A 312 -17.51 23.85 -8.87
CA SER A 312 -18.57 23.39 -9.76
C SER A 312 -17.95 23.25 -11.15
N TYR A 313 -17.81 22.01 -11.59
CA TYR A 313 -17.47 21.71 -12.97
C TYR A 313 -18.42 22.49 -13.87
N PRO A 314 -17.93 23.12 -14.96
CA PRO A 314 -18.79 23.89 -15.85
C PRO A 314 -20.06 23.09 -16.16
N ASP A 315 -21.21 23.69 -15.87
CA ASP A 315 -22.52 23.09 -16.13
C ASP A 315 -22.58 22.70 -17.61
N TYR A 316 -22.59 21.39 -17.89
CA TYR A 316 -22.77 20.83 -19.23
C TYR A 316 -24.19 20.31 -19.40
#